data_AF-A0A7K3XD30-F1
#
_entry.id   AF-A0A7K3XD30-F1
#
_cell.length_a   1.000
_cell.length_b   1.000
_cell.length_c   1.000
_cell.angle_alpha   90.00
_cell.angle_beta   90.00
_cell.angle_gamma   90.00
#
_symmetry.space_group_name_H-M   'P 1'
#
loop_
_entity.id
_entity.type
_entity.pdbx_description
1 polymer ?
#
loop_
_entity_poly.entity_id
_entity_poly.type
_entity_poly.pdbx_seq_one_letter_code
_entity_poly.pdbx_strand_id
1 'polypeptide(L)'
;MGFKLTYKNRYTTKDQYKAHVCNKFIGFSVAGRATWQYAEDAKAQNLPVNSGQYCESDIVFVSINGKGYGTSENFENAIKEIDLALKAGATIITDNQINAERKYNNHAFGEIGLRNFLMIKYKSIKKLDMKPLPYTTWKLFDCSVLRKNAHEI
;
A
#
# COMPACT_ATOMS: atom_id res chain seq x y z
N MET A 1 -10.31 3.10 -14.40
CA MET A 1 -9.33 3.13 -13.31
C MET A 1 -10.12 3.18 -12.00
N GLY A 2 -9.62 2.54 -10.94
CA GLY A 2 -10.28 2.45 -9.64
C GLY A 2 -11.35 1.36 -9.51
N PHE A 3 -11.79 1.13 -8.28
CA PHE A 3 -12.81 0.15 -7.91
C PHE A 3 -13.71 0.66 -6.77
N LYS A 4 -14.92 0.10 -6.68
CA LYS A 4 -15.90 0.43 -5.64
C LYS A 4 -15.79 -0.51 -4.45
N LEU A 5 -15.70 0.05 -3.25
CA LEU A 5 -15.71 -0.70 -1.99
C LEU A 5 -17.15 -1.01 -1.56
N THR A 6 -17.38 -2.23 -1.09
CA THR A 6 -18.66 -2.68 -0.56
C THR A 6 -18.67 -2.67 0.97
N TYR A 7 -17.49 -2.78 1.61
CA TYR A 7 -17.36 -2.73 3.07
C TYR A 7 -17.78 -1.36 3.61
N LYS A 8 -18.76 -1.33 4.53
CA LYS A 8 -19.25 -0.09 5.15
C LYS A 8 -18.78 0.02 6.60
N ASN A 9 -17.93 1.01 6.86
CA ASN A 9 -17.50 1.42 8.19
C ASN A 9 -17.29 2.95 8.21
N ARG A 10 -16.94 3.51 9.37
CA ARG A 10 -16.64 4.95 9.53
C ARG A 10 -15.45 5.48 8.72
N TYR A 11 -14.71 4.61 8.03
CA TYR A 11 -13.52 4.90 7.23
C TYR A 11 -13.72 4.63 5.72
N THR A 12 -14.85 4.03 5.31
CA THR A 12 -15.12 3.69 3.91
C THR A 12 -14.96 4.90 2.99
N THR A 13 -15.40 6.09 3.41
CA THR A 13 -15.26 7.31 2.60
C THR A 13 -13.80 7.60 2.25
N LYS A 14 -12.86 7.54 3.22
CA LYS A 14 -11.44 7.79 2.95
C LYS A 14 -10.80 6.68 2.13
N ASP A 15 -11.18 5.43 2.37
CA ASP A 15 -10.63 4.28 1.65
C ASP A 15 -11.14 4.24 0.21
N GLN A 16 -12.37 4.67 -0.02
CA GLN A 16 -12.95 4.80 -1.35
C GLN A 16 -12.23 5.87 -2.19
N TYR A 17 -11.72 6.95 -1.59
CA TYR A 17 -10.88 7.91 -2.31
C TYR A 17 -9.60 7.26 -2.86
N LYS A 18 -8.94 6.39 -2.07
CA LYS A 18 -7.77 5.63 -2.54
C LYS A 18 -8.16 4.64 -3.64
N ALA A 19 -9.27 3.92 -3.43
CA ALA A 19 -9.77 2.93 -4.37
C ALA A 19 -10.18 3.55 -5.73
N HIS A 20 -10.63 4.81 -5.78
CA HIS A 20 -11.00 5.47 -7.03
C HIS A 20 -9.81 5.83 -7.93
N VAL A 21 -8.62 6.01 -7.37
CA VAL A 21 -7.46 6.53 -8.13
C VAL A 21 -6.40 5.47 -8.41
N CYS A 22 -6.55 4.25 -7.88
CA CYS A 22 -5.60 3.16 -8.09
C CYS A 22 -5.97 2.27 -9.29
N ASN A 23 -4.98 1.57 -9.84
CA ASN A 23 -5.18 0.53 -10.85
C ASN A 23 -4.80 -0.88 -10.34
N LYS A 24 -4.18 -0.98 -9.16
CA LYS A 24 -3.85 -2.23 -8.47
C LYS A 24 -4.07 -2.12 -6.97
N PHE A 25 -4.23 -3.25 -6.31
CA PHE A 25 -4.39 -3.33 -4.87
C PHE A 25 -3.38 -4.30 -4.23
N ILE A 26 -2.82 -3.92 -3.09
CA ILE A 26 -2.03 -4.80 -2.24
C ILE A 26 -2.70 -4.86 -0.87
N GLY A 27 -3.01 -6.09 -0.44
CA GLY A 27 -3.60 -6.33 0.87
C GLY A 27 -3.63 -7.82 1.19
N PHE A 28 -3.10 -8.17 2.36
CA PHE A 28 -3.12 -9.52 2.91
C PHE A 28 -3.89 -9.50 4.23
N SER A 29 -4.93 -10.33 4.32
CA SER A 29 -5.86 -10.32 5.45
C SER A 29 -6.64 -11.62 5.55
N VAL A 30 -7.07 -11.94 6.77
CA VAL A 30 -8.06 -12.99 7.03
C VAL A 30 -9.47 -12.52 6.63
N ALA A 31 -10.35 -13.49 6.33
CA ALA A 31 -11.74 -13.25 5.94
C ALA A 31 -12.51 -12.42 7.00
N GLY A 32 -13.47 -11.63 6.54
CA GLY A 32 -14.32 -10.79 7.41
C GLY A 32 -13.68 -9.49 7.90
N ARG A 33 -12.50 -9.13 7.40
CA ARG A 33 -11.83 -7.84 7.68
C ARG A 33 -11.90 -6.90 6.48
N ALA A 34 -11.74 -5.61 6.75
CA ALA A 34 -11.82 -4.56 5.72
C ALA A 34 -10.83 -4.81 4.57
N THR A 35 -9.55 -5.04 4.86
CA THR A 35 -8.52 -5.33 3.84
C THR A 35 -8.86 -6.56 2.99
N TRP A 36 -9.44 -7.60 3.60
CA TRP A 36 -9.90 -8.77 2.85
C TRP A 36 -11.07 -8.42 1.93
N GLN A 37 -12.07 -7.69 2.42
CA GLN A 37 -13.19 -7.26 1.58
C GLN A 37 -12.74 -6.35 0.44
N TYR A 38 -11.79 -5.45 0.67
CA TYR A 38 -11.22 -4.60 -0.37
C TYR A 38 -10.52 -5.42 -1.46
N ALA A 39 -9.81 -6.50 -1.09
CA ALA A 39 -9.23 -7.43 -2.05
C ALA A 39 -10.31 -8.12 -2.91
N GLU A 40 -11.39 -8.61 -2.28
CA GLU A 40 -12.50 -9.24 -3.00
C GLU A 40 -13.23 -8.26 -3.91
N ASP A 41 -13.45 -7.03 -3.46
CA ASP A 41 -14.07 -5.97 -4.25
C ASP A 41 -13.22 -5.61 -5.49
N ALA A 42 -11.89 -5.55 -5.33
CA ALA A 42 -10.97 -5.30 -6.43
C ALA A 42 -11.00 -6.46 -7.46
N LYS A 43 -10.93 -7.72 -6.99
CA LYS A 43 -11.00 -8.90 -7.86
C LYS A 43 -12.32 -8.97 -8.63
N ALA A 44 -13.45 -8.73 -7.96
CA ALA A 44 -14.78 -8.73 -8.57
C ALA A 44 -14.91 -7.66 -9.69
N GLN A 45 -14.06 -6.64 -9.67
CA GLN A 45 -14.00 -5.57 -10.65
C GLN A 45 -12.77 -5.66 -11.58
N ASN A 46 -12.14 -6.84 -11.67
CA ASN A 46 -11.00 -7.14 -12.52
C ASN A 46 -9.75 -6.27 -12.27
N LEU A 47 -9.57 -5.76 -11.04
CA LEU A 47 -8.31 -5.14 -10.65
C LEU A 47 -7.31 -6.20 -10.17
N PRO A 48 -6.03 -6.13 -10.60
CA PRO A 48 -4.99 -6.98 -10.06
C PRO A 48 -4.81 -6.76 -8.55
N VAL A 49 -4.77 -7.85 -7.81
CA VAL A 49 -4.54 -7.89 -6.36
C VAL A 49 -3.29 -8.70 -6.06
N ASN A 50 -2.35 -8.14 -5.30
CA ASN A 50 -1.08 -8.79 -4.93
C ASN A 50 -0.40 -9.43 -6.16
N SER A 51 -0.22 -8.64 -7.23
CA SER A 51 0.01 -9.18 -8.58
C SER A 51 1.40 -9.74 -8.82
N GLY A 52 2.38 -9.48 -7.94
CA GLY A 52 3.80 -9.83 -8.12
C GLY A 52 4.49 -9.10 -9.29
N GLN A 53 3.74 -8.46 -10.17
CA GLN A 53 4.22 -7.72 -11.33
C GLN A 53 3.71 -6.28 -11.29
N TYR A 54 4.63 -5.33 -11.47
CA TYR A 54 4.38 -3.89 -11.38
C TYR A 54 5.16 -3.13 -12.45
N CYS A 55 4.74 -1.90 -12.74
CA CYS A 55 5.40 -0.98 -13.66
C CYS A 55 5.27 0.47 -13.19
N GLU A 56 6.00 1.39 -13.81
CA GLU A 56 6.07 2.79 -13.38
C GLU A 56 4.71 3.51 -13.43
N SER A 57 3.84 3.14 -14.36
CA SER A 57 2.50 3.73 -14.49
C SER A 57 1.50 3.22 -13.44
N ASP A 58 1.87 2.23 -12.62
CA ASP A 58 0.97 1.69 -11.62
C ASP A 58 0.75 2.66 -10.45
N ILE A 59 -0.51 2.76 -10.04
CA ILE A 59 -0.95 3.47 -8.85
C ILE A 59 -1.59 2.41 -7.94
N VAL A 60 -0.88 2.05 -6.88
CA VAL A 60 -1.20 0.89 -6.06
C VAL A 60 -1.80 1.31 -4.73
N PHE A 61 -3.05 0.95 -4.49
CA PHE A 61 -3.67 1.12 -3.17
C PHE A 61 -3.18 -0.01 -2.25
N VAL A 62 -2.43 0.36 -1.21
CA VAL A 62 -1.99 -0.55 -0.16
C VAL A 62 -2.90 -0.42 1.06
N SER A 63 -3.34 -1.56 1.58
CA SER A 63 -4.04 -1.64 2.86
C SER A 63 -3.45 -2.75 3.72
N ILE A 64 -2.98 -2.40 4.91
CA ILE A 64 -2.45 -3.36 5.88
C ILE A 64 -3.27 -3.28 7.17
N ASN A 65 -3.80 -4.41 7.62
CA ASN A 65 -4.49 -4.48 8.90
C ASN A 65 -3.56 -4.10 10.06
N GLY A 66 -4.11 -3.36 11.04
CA GLY A 66 -3.44 -3.12 12.32
C GLY A 66 -3.42 -4.34 13.25
N LYS A 67 -2.87 -4.13 14.45
CA LYS A 67 -2.67 -5.17 15.47
C LYS A 67 -3.97 -5.93 15.80
N GLY A 68 -3.85 -7.26 15.94
CA GLY A 68 -4.91 -8.17 16.33
C GLY A 68 -5.66 -8.83 15.16
N TYR A 69 -5.44 -8.35 13.92
CA TYR A 69 -6.17 -8.82 12.74
C TYR A 69 -5.27 -9.17 11.54
N GLY A 70 -3.96 -8.88 11.64
CA GLY A 70 -2.93 -9.33 10.70
C GLY A 70 -1.99 -10.34 11.36
N THR A 71 -1.60 -11.37 10.61
CA THR A 71 -0.48 -12.27 10.97
C THR A 71 0.84 -11.62 10.55
N SER A 72 1.96 -12.01 11.18
CA SER A 72 3.30 -11.59 10.74
C SER A 72 3.53 -11.92 9.27
N GLU A 73 3.05 -13.09 8.83
CA GLU A 73 3.09 -13.52 7.43
C GLU A 73 2.34 -12.57 6.49
N ASN A 74 1.12 -12.13 6.84
CA ASN A 74 0.38 -11.16 6.03
C ASN A 74 1.15 -9.83 5.90
N PHE A 75 1.78 -9.39 6.99
CA PHE A 75 2.60 -8.19 6.97
C PHE A 75 3.82 -8.37 6.07
N GLU A 76 4.58 -9.45 6.24
CA GLU A 76 5.77 -9.74 5.42
C GLU A 76 5.44 -9.87 3.93
N ASN A 77 4.34 -10.54 3.59
CA ASN A 77 3.90 -10.68 2.21
C ASN A 77 3.48 -9.34 1.61
N ALA A 78 2.79 -8.49 2.39
CA ALA A 78 2.49 -7.13 1.95
C ALA A 78 3.77 -6.33 1.69
N ILE A 79 4.76 -6.43 2.58
CA ILE A 79 6.05 -5.75 2.41
C ILE A 79 6.79 -6.22 1.16
N LYS A 80 6.76 -7.52 0.83
CA LYS A 80 7.36 -8.05 -0.41
C LYS A 80 6.71 -7.47 -1.67
N GLU A 81 5.39 -7.42 -1.73
CA GLU A 81 4.67 -6.82 -2.86
C GLU A 81 4.95 -5.33 -3.01
N ILE A 82 4.97 -4.60 -1.89
CA ILE A 82 5.31 -3.17 -1.84
C ILE A 82 6.73 -2.92 -2.34
N ASP A 83 7.67 -3.79 -1.97
CA ASP A 83 9.06 -3.72 -2.44
C ASP A 83 9.14 -3.86 -3.96
N LEU A 84 8.41 -4.83 -4.54
CA LEU A 84 8.35 -5.03 -5.99
C LEU A 84 7.74 -3.82 -6.70
N ALA A 85 6.64 -3.27 -6.16
CA ALA A 85 5.98 -2.10 -6.72
C ALA A 85 6.90 -0.87 -6.73
N LEU A 86 7.58 -0.57 -5.61
CA LEU A 86 8.50 0.56 -5.53
C LEU A 86 9.70 0.40 -6.46
N LYS A 87 10.28 -0.80 -6.55
CA LYS A 87 11.41 -1.08 -7.45
C LYS A 87 11.03 -0.95 -8.93
N ALA A 88 9.77 -1.24 -9.28
CA ALA A 88 9.24 -1.04 -10.61
C ALA A 88 8.91 0.44 -10.92
N GLY A 89 9.09 1.35 -9.96
CA GLY A 89 8.81 2.79 -10.12
C GLY A 89 7.34 3.17 -9.90
N ALA A 90 6.50 2.25 -9.42
CA ALA A 90 5.09 2.50 -9.18
C ALA A 90 4.86 3.57 -8.09
N THR A 91 3.68 4.18 -8.11
CA THR A 91 3.20 5.05 -7.04
C THR A 91 2.39 4.23 -6.05
N ILE A 92 2.71 4.32 -4.77
CA ILE A 92 1.95 3.65 -3.71
C ILE A 92 1.08 4.65 -2.95
N ILE A 93 -0.17 4.27 -2.69
CA ILE A 93 -1.14 5.03 -1.92
C ILE A 93 -1.44 4.30 -0.61
N THR A 94 -1.17 4.96 0.53
CA THR A 94 -1.42 4.46 1.89
C THR A 94 -2.35 5.41 2.65
N ASP A 95 -2.71 5.08 3.89
CA ASP A 95 -3.35 6.05 4.77
C ASP A 95 -2.48 7.31 4.98
N ASN A 96 -3.15 8.46 5.17
CA ASN A 96 -2.46 9.69 5.53
C ASN A 96 -1.88 9.62 6.95
N GLN A 97 -0.94 10.52 7.26
CA GLN A 97 -0.21 10.51 8.53
C GLN A 97 -1.13 10.60 9.76
N ILE A 98 -2.13 11.48 9.73
CA ILE A 98 -3.12 11.63 10.82
C ILE A 98 -3.93 10.35 11.05
N ASN A 99 -4.26 9.61 10.00
CA ASN A 99 -4.97 8.33 10.10
C ASN A 99 -4.04 7.18 10.51
N ALA A 100 -2.76 7.22 10.11
CA ALA A 100 -1.75 6.26 10.52
C ALA A 100 -1.40 6.40 12.02
N GLU A 101 -1.32 7.63 12.54
CA GLU A 101 -0.87 7.98 13.89
C GLU A 101 -1.97 8.00 14.97
N ARG A 102 -3.21 7.54 14.68
CA ARG A 102 -4.25 7.45 15.72
C ARG A 102 -3.80 6.55 16.88
N LYS A 103 -4.06 7.01 18.12
CA LYS A 103 -3.57 6.55 19.45
C LYS A 103 -3.50 5.02 19.74
N TYR A 104 -4.01 4.17 18.86
CA TYR A 104 -4.00 2.71 18.96
C TYR A 104 -2.96 1.98 18.07
N ASN A 105 -2.10 2.71 17.34
CA ASN A 105 -1.14 2.14 16.38
C ASN A 105 0.33 2.16 16.83
N ASN A 106 0.64 2.21 18.13
CA ASN A 106 2.03 2.22 18.64
C ASN A 106 2.70 0.82 18.57
N HIS A 107 2.64 0.16 17.42
CA HIS A 107 3.01 -1.25 17.25
C HIS A 107 3.72 -1.48 15.90
N ALA A 108 4.66 -2.43 15.89
CA ALA A 108 5.54 -2.74 14.76
C ALA A 108 4.83 -3.22 13.47
N PHE A 109 3.53 -3.51 13.52
CA PHE A 109 2.74 -4.09 12.44
C PHE A 109 1.57 -3.18 12.05
N GLY A 110 1.30 -3.05 10.75
CA GLY A 110 0.27 -2.15 10.18
C GLY A 110 0.84 -0.96 9.41
N GLU A 111 0.04 0.07 9.21
CA GLU A 111 0.41 1.28 8.43
C GLU A 111 1.65 2.01 9.00
N ILE A 112 1.86 2.04 10.33
CA ILE A 112 3.08 2.62 10.92
C ILE A 112 4.30 1.76 10.65
N GLY A 113 4.19 0.44 10.78
CA GLY A 113 5.26 -0.50 10.45
C GLY A 113 5.69 -0.36 8.98
N LEU A 114 4.72 -0.20 8.08
CA LEU A 114 4.98 0.11 6.67
C LEU A 114 5.73 1.43 6.52
N ARG A 115 5.26 2.52 7.13
CA ARG A 115 5.93 3.83 7.05
C ARG A 115 7.37 3.76 7.55
N ASN A 116 7.62 3.09 8.67
CA ASN A 116 8.96 2.90 9.21
C ASN A 116 9.83 2.09 8.25
N PHE A 117 9.32 0.99 7.69
CA PHE A 117 10.03 0.21 6.67
C PHE A 117 10.41 1.08 5.47
N LEU A 118 9.46 1.86 4.95
CA LEU A 118 9.68 2.75 3.81
C LEU A 118 10.77 3.79 4.11
N MET A 119 10.71 4.46 5.26
CA MET A 119 11.67 5.50 5.65
C MET A 119 13.07 4.94 5.95
N ILE A 120 13.16 3.76 6.57
CA ILE A 120 14.46 3.13 6.89
C ILE A 120 15.11 2.57 5.62
N LYS A 121 14.36 1.85 4.79
CA LYS A 121 14.90 1.14 3.64
C LYS A 121 15.21 2.06 2.47
N TYR A 122 14.33 3.03 2.20
CA TYR A 122 14.40 3.86 1.01
C TYR A 122 14.75 5.31 1.36
N LYS A 123 16.05 5.62 1.44
CA LYS A 123 16.56 6.97 1.72
C LYS A 123 16.05 8.05 0.75
N SER A 124 15.68 7.65 -0.48
CA SER A 124 15.21 8.52 -1.56
C SER A 124 13.69 8.47 -1.80
N ILE A 125 12.92 7.84 -0.91
CA ILE A 125 11.46 7.85 -1.02
C ILE A 125 10.95 9.26 -0.76
N LYS A 126 10.11 9.78 -1.65
CA LYS A 126 9.44 11.07 -1.42
C LYS A 126 7.97 10.86 -1.15
N LYS A 127 7.50 11.59 -0.15
CA LYS A 127 6.08 11.83 0.07
C LYS A 127 5.62 12.88 -0.95
N LEU A 128 4.67 12.52 -1.79
CA LEU A 128 4.15 13.43 -2.83
C LEU A 128 2.84 14.07 -2.35
N ASP A 129 2.88 14.80 -1.24
CA ASP A 129 1.69 15.53 -0.80
C ASP A 129 1.53 16.80 -1.65
N MET A 130 0.55 16.82 -2.55
CA MET A 130 0.28 18.01 -3.39
C MET A 130 -0.91 18.86 -2.91
N LYS A 131 -1.81 18.34 -2.06
CA LYS A 131 -2.99 19.02 -1.46
C LYS A 131 -3.43 18.26 -0.19
N PRO A 132 -4.32 18.76 0.69
CA PRO A 132 -4.86 17.96 1.80
C PRO A 132 -5.71 16.80 1.24
N LEU A 133 -5.05 15.68 0.96
CA LEU A 133 -5.68 14.44 0.51
C LEU A 133 -5.96 13.53 1.73
N PRO A 134 -7.02 12.70 1.68
CA PRO A 134 -7.32 11.76 2.76
C PRO A 134 -6.32 10.57 2.84
N TYR A 135 -5.31 10.54 1.97
CA TYR A 135 -4.30 9.50 1.83
C TYR A 135 -2.90 10.09 1.62
N THR A 136 -1.86 9.27 1.78
CA THR A 136 -0.47 9.63 1.46
C THR A 136 -0.01 8.86 0.24
N THR A 137 0.72 9.53 -0.66
CA THR A 137 1.37 8.91 -1.82
C THR A 137 2.87 8.85 -1.66
N TRP A 138 3.44 7.71 -2.01
CA TRP A 138 4.87 7.42 -1.96
C TRP A 138 5.36 7.04 -3.35
N LYS A 139 6.49 7.62 -3.76
CA LYS A 139 7.20 7.20 -4.97
C LYS A 139 8.70 7.19 -4.69
N LEU A 140 9.40 6.19 -5.23
CA LEU A 140 10.86 6.14 -5.18
C LEU A 140 11.42 7.00 -6.31
N PHE A 141 12.26 7.99 -5.99
CA PHE A 141 12.80 8.95 -6.96
C PHE A 141 14.22 8.65 -7.43
N ASP A 142 14.87 7.67 -6.82
CA ASP A 142 16.23 7.28 -7.21
C ASP A 142 16.33 5.77 -7.41
N CYS A 143 16.24 5.35 -8.67
CA CYS A 143 16.49 3.97 -9.10
C CYS A 143 17.97 3.70 -9.36
N SER A 144 18.91 4.63 -9.08
CA SER A 144 20.34 4.39 -9.31
C SER A 144 20.91 3.26 -8.45
N VAL A 145 20.26 2.93 -7.33
CA VAL A 145 20.60 1.74 -6.51
C VAL A 145 20.25 0.42 -7.21
N LEU A 146 19.27 0.42 -8.14
CA LEU A 146 18.88 -0.78 -8.88
C LEU A 146 19.74 -1.05 -10.13
N ARG A 147 20.52 -0.06 -10.59
CA ARG A 147 21.41 -0.21 -11.76
C ARG A 147 22.76 -0.86 -11.44
N LYS A 148 23.13 -1.04 -10.17
CA LYS A 148 24.45 -1.60 -9.81
C LYS A 148 24.54 -3.13 -9.76
N ASN A 149 23.43 -3.86 -9.82
CA ASN A 149 23.45 -5.33 -9.73
C ASN A 149 22.95 -6.03 -11.02
N ALA A 150 22.88 -5.33 -12.15
CA ALA A 150 22.50 -5.91 -13.44
C ALA A 150 23.70 -6.24 -14.35
N HIS A 151 24.94 -6.15 -13.84
CA HIS A 151 26.18 -6.42 -14.57
C HIS A 151 27.10 -7.41 -13.84
N GLU A 152 26.53 -8.41 -13.18
CA GLU A 152 27.25 -9.63 -12.81
C GLU A 152 26.42 -10.85 -13.25
N ILE A 153 26.51 -11.15 -14.55
CA ILE A 153 26.31 -12.48 -15.14
C ILE A 153 27.53 -12.75 -16.01
#